data_AF-A0A2T5JHR8-F1
#
_entry.id   AF-A0A2T5JHR8-F1
#
_cell.length_a   1.000
_cell.length_b   1.000
_cell.length_c   1.000
_cell.angle_alpha   90.00
_cell.angle_beta   90.00
_cell.angle_gamma   90.00
#
_symmetry.space_group_name_H-M   'P 1'
#
loop_
_entity.id
_entity.type
_entity.pdbx_description
1 polymer ?
#
loop_
_entity_poly.entity_id
_entity_poly.type
_entity_poly.pdbx_seq_one_letter_code
_entity_poly.pdbx_strand_id
1 'polypeptide(L)'
;MKTNLENVFAALSVMGILILASPVATAAHHVDTPDRAAIQNATMRGDHEAMAKYYEDIAAQMQVKVEEQKELLEQYEKIRLYGWQSHNLKSRTLALIRKYEQAARSNREEALSHRQMASALQELN
;
A
#
# COMPACT_ATOMS: atom_id res chain seq x y z
N MET A 1 -9.25 9.86 -40.10
CA MET A 1 -7.87 10.30 -40.36
C MET A 1 -6.95 9.43 -39.49
N LYS A 2 -6.28 8.44 -40.10
CA LYS A 2 -5.36 7.50 -39.42
C LYS A 2 -3.94 7.99 -39.68
N THR A 3 -3.11 8.08 -38.66
CA THR A 3 -1.67 8.28 -38.83
C THR A 3 -0.95 7.17 -38.10
N ASN A 4 -0.43 6.23 -38.89
CA ASN A 4 0.51 5.21 -38.45
C ASN A 4 1.81 5.91 -38.05
N LEU A 5 2.22 5.77 -36.79
CA LEU A 5 3.53 6.20 -36.33
C LEU A 5 4.34 4.94 -36.03
N GLU A 6 4.68 4.23 -37.10
CA GLU A 6 5.63 3.13 -37.04
C GLU A 6 7.06 3.69 -37.05
N ASN A 7 7.86 3.17 -36.14
CA ASN A 7 9.29 2.87 -36.29
C ASN A 7 10.20 3.98 -36.82
N VAL A 8 10.65 4.83 -35.91
CA VAL A 8 11.96 5.48 -36.04
C VAL A 8 12.62 5.37 -34.68
N PHE A 9 13.64 4.53 -34.54
CA PHE A 9 14.90 4.82 -33.84
C PHE A 9 15.80 3.59 -33.93
N ALA A 10 16.18 3.26 -35.16
CA ALA A 10 17.43 2.57 -35.41
C ALA A 10 18.55 3.61 -35.28
N ALA A 11 19.30 3.55 -34.17
CA ALA A 11 20.58 4.23 -34.06
C ALA A 11 21.50 3.37 -33.18
N LEU A 12 22.13 2.39 -33.84
CA LEU A 12 23.40 1.82 -33.40
C LEU A 12 24.43 2.95 -33.33
N SER A 13 24.95 3.24 -32.14
CA SER A 13 26.19 4.01 -32.02
C SER A 13 27.05 3.43 -30.91
N VAL A 14 28.09 2.73 -31.35
CA VAL A 14 29.21 2.25 -30.55
C VAL A 14 30.09 3.43 -30.18
N MET A 15 30.39 3.61 -28.90
CA MET A 15 31.65 4.23 -28.50
C MET A 15 32.09 3.67 -27.15
N GLY A 16 33.13 2.83 -27.17
CA GLY A 16 33.77 2.32 -25.98
C GLY A 16 34.59 3.42 -25.30
N ILE A 17 34.46 3.51 -23.98
CA ILE A 17 35.38 4.29 -23.15
C ILE A 17 36.06 3.31 -22.20
N LEU A 18 37.31 2.98 -22.50
CA LEU A 18 38.23 2.34 -21.56
C LEU A 18 38.75 3.41 -20.60
N ILE A 19 38.18 3.47 -19.40
CA ILE A 19 38.72 4.30 -18.31
C ILE A 19 39.81 3.50 -17.61
N LEU A 20 41.06 3.93 -17.76
CA LEU A 20 42.17 3.49 -16.91
C LEU A 20 41.87 3.94 -15.47
N ALA A 21 41.55 3.00 -14.58
CA ALA A 21 41.48 3.26 -13.15
C ALA A 21 42.87 3.05 -12.52
N SER A 22 43.55 4.13 -12.16
CA SER A 22 44.68 4.08 -11.23
C SER A 22 44.16 4.28 -9.80
N PRO A 23 44.46 3.42 -8.81
CA PRO A 23 44.15 3.72 -7.43
C PRO A 23 45.24 4.65 -6.87
N VAL A 24 44.95 5.95 -6.78
CA VAL A 24 45.64 6.81 -5.83
C VAL A 24 45.14 6.42 -4.45
N ALA A 25 46.01 5.81 -3.66
CA ALA A 25 45.77 5.54 -2.25
C ALA A 25 45.64 6.86 -1.49
N THR A 26 44.42 7.27 -1.16
CA THR A 26 44.18 8.26 -0.12
C THR A 26 44.06 7.57 1.23
N ALA A 27 45.03 7.86 2.09
CA ALA A 27 45.02 7.50 3.49
C ALA A 27 43.88 8.19 4.25
N ALA A 28 43.20 7.38 5.07
CA ALA A 28 42.47 7.73 6.30
C ALA A 28 41.64 9.03 6.34
N HIS A 29 40.34 8.86 6.10
CA HIS A 29 39.31 9.34 7.03
C HIS A 29 38.13 8.35 6.97
N HIS A 30 37.84 7.65 8.07
CA HIS A 30 36.56 6.98 8.26
C HIS A 30 35.49 8.07 8.40
N VAL A 31 35.00 8.58 7.27
CA VAL A 31 33.71 9.23 7.21
C VAL A 31 32.70 8.10 7.16
N ASP A 32 31.88 7.96 8.21
CA ASP A 32 30.69 7.11 8.24
C ASP A 32 29.69 7.65 7.21
N THR A 33 30.01 7.51 5.94
CA THR A 33 29.09 7.77 4.84
C THR A 33 28.25 6.51 4.77
N PRO A 34 26.93 6.57 5.08
CA PRO A 34 26.10 5.38 5.00
C PRO A 34 26.22 4.79 3.60
N ASP A 35 26.44 3.48 3.54
CA ASP A 35 26.52 2.76 2.27
C ASP A 35 25.25 3.07 1.46
N ARG A 36 25.40 3.23 0.14
CA ARG A 36 24.29 3.46 -0.78
C ARG A 36 23.19 2.41 -0.60
N ALA A 37 23.56 1.18 -0.28
CA ALA A 37 22.62 0.10 0.04
C ALA A 37 21.78 0.42 1.30
N ALA A 38 22.39 0.94 2.37
CA ALA A 38 21.68 1.30 3.59
C ALA A 38 20.68 2.45 3.38
N ILE A 39 21.04 3.45 2.55
CA ILE A 39 20.13 4.55 2.19
C ILE A 39 18.92 4.02 1.40
N GLN A 40 19.16 3.12 0.44
CA GLN A 40 18.10 2.50 -0.36
C GLN A 40 17.15 1.66 0.49
N ASN A 41 17.68 0.82 1.39
CA ASN A 41 16.89 0.03 2.33
C ASN A 41 16.06 0.92 3.26
N ALA A 42 16.65 2.01 3.79
CA ALA A 42 15.93 2.95 4.65
C ALA A 42 14.78 3.66 3.91
N THR A 43 14.97 3.98 2.62
CA THR A 43 13.92 4.59 1.78
C THR A 43 12.77 3.61 1.56
N MET A 44 13.09 2.38 1.13
CA MET A 44 12.10 1.34 0.88
C MET A 44 11.34 0.91 2.15
N ARG A 45 11.99 0.96 3.31
CA ARG A 45 11.33 0.80 4.61
C ARG A 45 10.27 1.89 4.83
N GLY A 46 10.63 3.15 4.60
CA GLY A 46 9.71 4.28 4.72
C GLY A 46 8.49 4.15 3.80
N ASP A 47 8.68 3.65 2.58
CA ASP A 47 7.59 3.40 1.63
C ASP A 47 6.61 2.33 2.16
N HIS A 48 7.13 1.23 2.71
CA HIS A 48 6.29 0.19 3.31
C HIS A 48 5.61 0.68 4.60
N GLU A 49 6.25 1.50 5.44
CA GLU A 49 5.61 2.12 6.59
C GLU A 49 4.45 3.03 6.20
N ALA A 50 4.63 3.84 5.15
CA ALA A 50 3.59 4.70 4.61
C ALA A 50 2.41 3.89 4.08
N MET A 51 2.67 2.80 3.35
CA MET A 51 1.63 1.93 2.83
C MET A 51 0.88 1.18 3.93
N ALA A 52 1.58 0.72 4.98
CA ALA A 52 0.96 0.13 6.15
C ALA A 52 -0.05 1.08 6.80
N LYS A 53 0.37 2.33 7.01
CA LYS A 53 -0.50 3.37 7.57
C LYS A 53 -1.71 3.65 6.69
N TYR A 54 -1.53 3.73 5.37
CA TYR A 54 -2.63 3.91 4.42
C TYR A 54 -3.70 2.82 4.56
N TYR A 55 -3.29 1.55 4.62
CA TYR A 55 -4.21 0.44 4.79
C TYR A 55 -4.83 0.38 6.20
N GLU A 56 -4.09 0.75 7.25
CA GLU A 56 -4.63 0.94 8.61
C GLU A 56 -5.75 1.97 8.63
N ASP A 57 -5.56 3.12 7.96
CA ASP A 57 -6.54 4.20 7.86
C ASP A 57 -7.80 3.75 7.10
N ILE A 58 -7.66 2.96 6.02
CA ILE A 58 -8.81 2.37 5.33
C ILE A 58 -9.54 1.38 6.24
N ALA A 59 -8.83 0.51 6.94
CA ALA A 59 -9.44 -0.44 7.86
C ALA A 59 -10.23 0.25 8.96
N ALA A 60 -9.70 1.35 9.51
CA ALA A 60 -10.39 2.18 10.50
C ALA A 60 -11.68 2.80 9.91
N GLN A 61 -11.61 3.36 8.69
CA GLN A 61 -12.79 3.89 8.00
C GLN A 61 -13.86 2.82 7.74
N MET A 62 -13.45 1.60 7.38
CA MET A 62 -14.39 0.49 7.19
C MET A 62 -15.04 0.09 8.52
N GLN A 63 -14.30 0.13 9.64
CA GLN A 63 -14.87 -0.13 10.96
C GLN A 63 -15.92 0.92 11.36
N VAL A 64 -15.68 2.21 11.08
CA VAL A 64 -16.68 3.26 11.29
C VAL A 64 -17.97 2.94 10.53
N LYS A 65 -17.86 2.53 9.26
CA LYS A 65 -19.01 2.12 8.46
C LYS A 65 -19.74 0.89 9.02
N VAL A 66 -19.02 -0.06 9.62
CA VAL A 66 -19.64 -1.21 10.31
C VAL A 66 -20.54 -0.72 11.45
N GLU A 67 -20.04 0.18 12.29
CA GLU A 67 -20.81 0.70 13.42
C GLU A 67 -22.03 1.53 12.95
N GLU A 68 -21.86 2.38 11.93
CA GLU A 68 -22.99 3.11 11.30
C GLU A 68 -24.10 2.16 10.81
N GLN A 69 -23.73 1.03 10.19
CA GLN A 69 -24.72 0.06 9.70
C GLN A 69 -25.35 -0.75 10.84
N LYS A 70 -24.62 -1.03 11.93
CA LYS A 70 -25.19 -1.69 13.13
C LYS A 70 -26.22 -0.80 13.81
N GLU A 71 -25.93 0.49 13.98
CA GLU A 71 -26.88 1.46 14.51
C GLU A 71 -28.14 1.56 13.64
N LEU A 72 -27.98 1.56 12.32
CA LEU A 72 -29.11 1.56 11.39
C LEU A 72 -29.94 0.27 11.48
N LEU A 73 -29.29 -0.88 11.61
CA LEU A 73 -29.95 -2.16 11.80
C LEU A 73 -30.78 -2.18 13.09
N GLU A 74 -30.21 -1.68 14.20
CA GLU A 74 -30.92 -1.57 15.47
C GLU A 74 -32.17 -0.68 15.35
N GLN A 75 -32.09 0.43 14.61
CA GLN A 75 -33.27 1.26 14.33
C GLN A 75 -34.34 0.49 13.55
N TYR A 76 -33.96 -0.27 12.52
CA TYR A 76 -34.90 -1.11 11.76
C TYR A 76 -35.49 -2.26 12.57
N GLU A 77 -34.81 -2.72 13.62
CA GLU A 77 -35.33 -3.71 14.56
C GLU A 77 -36.33 -3.12 15.54
N LYS A 78 -36.12 -1.88 15.99
CA LYS A 78 -37.03 -1.15 16.89
C LYS A 78 -38.29 -0.64 16.19
N ILE A 79 -38.18 -0.21 14.93
CA ILE A 79 -39.35 0.24 14.17
C ILE A 79 -40.17 -0.98 13.75
N ARG A 80 -41.47 -0.99 14.06
CA ARG A 80 -42.43 -2.00 13.58
C ARG A 80 -42.68 -1.84 12.07
N LEU A 81 -41.65 -2.03 11.26
CA LEU A 81 -41.75 -2.09 9.80
C LEU A 81 -42.34 -3.44 9.42
N TYR A 82 -43.38 -3.43 8.59
CA TYR A 82 -44.09 -4.64 8.15
C TYR A 82 -43.80 -4.99 6.70
N GLY A 83 -43.99 -6.27 6.37
CA GLY A 83 -43.91 -6.76 4.99
C GLY A 83 -42.50 -6.84 4.40
N TRP A 84 -42.44 -7.02 3.08
CA TRP A 84 -41.21 -7.29 2.33
C TRP A 84 -40.17 -6.16 2.43
N GLN A 85 -40.62 -4.91 2.50
CA GLN A 85 -39.74 -3.73 2.59
C GLN A 85 -38.90 -3.76 3.88
N SER A 86 -39.51 -4.12 5.01
CA SER A 86 -38.82 -4.30 6.29
C SER A 86 -37.72 -5.36 6.20
N HIS A 87 -38.06 -6.53 5.65
CA HIS A 87 -37.13 -7.64 5.49
C HIS A 87 -35.96 -7.28 4.55
N ASN A 88 -36.26 -6.59 3.45
CA ASN A 88 -35.26 -6.16 2.47
C ASN A 88 -34.28 -5.13 3.06
N LEU A 89 -34.77 -4.16 3.84
CA LEU A 89 -33.90 -3.19 4.51
C LEU A 89 -32.94 -3.89 5.48
N LYS A 90 -33.44 -4.79 6.34
CA LYS A 90 -32.61 -5.55 7.28
C LYS A 90 -31.56 -6.42 6.57
N SER A 91 -31.96 -7.16 5.54
CA SER A 91 -31.04 -8.05 4.82
C SER A 91 -29.95 -7.27 4.08
N ARG A 92 -30.30 -6.12 3.48
CA ARG A 92 -29.33 -5.22 2.82
C ARG A 92 -28.35 -4.63 3.82
N THR A 93 -28.81 -4.17 4.99
CA THR A 93 -27.94 -3.64 6.04
C THR A 93 -27.00 -4.71 6.58
N LEU A 94 -27.49 -5.92 6.83
CA LEU A 94 -26.65 -7.07 7.22
C LEU A 94 -25.59 -7.41 6.16
N ALA A 95 -25.93 -7.33 4.87
CA ALA A 95 -24.97 -7.54 3.79
C ALA A 95 -23.89 -6.44 3.77
N LEU A 96 -24.24 -5.18 4.03
CA LEU A 96 -23.28 -4.09 4.13
C LEU A 96 -22.35 -4.25 5.32
N ILE A 97 -22.86 -4.65 6.49
CA ILE A 97 -22.04 -4.95 7.68
C ILE A 97 -20.96 -5.98 7.31
N ARG A 98 -21.36 -7.13 6.76
CA ARG A 98 -20.43 -8.19 6.36
C ARG A 98 -19.39 -7.71 5.36
N LYS A 99 -19.81 -6.92 4.38
CA LYS A 99 -18.92 -6.35 3.35
C LYS A 99 -17.87 -5.43 3.97
N TYR A 100 -18.28 -4.53 4.85
CA TYR A 100 -17.34 -3.60 5.50
C TYR A 100 -16.44 -4.31 6.51
N GLU A 101 -16.94 -5.30 7.26
CA GLU A 101 -16.10 -6.13 8.12
C GLU A 101 -15.04 -6.90 7.32
N GLN A 102 -15.42 -7.49 6.18
CA GLN A 102 -14.47 -8.15 5.29
C GLN A 102 -13.42 -7.17 4.76
N ALA A 103 -13.85 -6.00 4.29
CA ALA A 103 -12.92 -4.97 3.83
C ALA A 103 -11.98 -4.53 4.96
N ALA A 104 -12.48 -4.33 6.18
CA ALA A 104 -11.67 -3.95 7.33
C ALA A 104 -10.65 -5.03 7.71
N ARG A 105 -10.97 -6.32 7.53
CA ARG A 105 -10.01 -7.42 7.74
C ARG A 105 -8.93 -7.44 6.65
N SER A 106 -9.33 -7.44 5.38
CA SER A 106 -8.36 -7.48 4.27
C SER A 106 -7.40 -6.28 4.30
N ASN A 107 -7.88 -5.08 4.62
CA ASN A 107 -6.97 -3.92 4.76
C ASN A 107 -6.03 -4.06 5.97
N ARG A 108 -6.45 -4.69 7.08
CA ARG A 108 -5.52 -4.98 8.20
C ARG A 108 -4.46 -6.01 7.82
N GLU A 109 -4.80 -7.00 7.01
CA GLU A 109 -3.85 -8.01 6.49
C GLU A 109 -2.81 -7.36 5.56
N GLU A 110 -3.23 -6.48 4.64
CA GLU A 110 -2.33 -5.71 3.79
C GLU A 110 -1.41 -4.79 4.61
N ALA A 111 -1.97 -4.10 5.60
CA ALA A 111 -1.17 -3.27 6.50
C ALA A 111 -0.10 -4.10 7.24
N LEU A 112 -0.48 -5.26 7.77
CA LEU A 112 0.44 -6.16 8.46
C LEU A 112 1.56 -6.65 7.53
N SER A 113 1.23 -7.02 6.28
CA SER A 113 2.21 -7.40 5.26
C SER A 113 3.25 -6.28 5.05
N HIS A 114 2.80 -5.04 4.90
CA HIS A 114 3.68 -3.90 4.78
C HIS A 114 4.54 -3.64 6.03
N ARG A 115 4.00 -3.83 7.25
CA ARG A 115 4.79 -3.75 8.49
C ARG A 115 5.88 -4.82 8.55
N GLN A 116 5.59 -6.04 8.10
CA GLN A 116 6.56 -7.12 8.04
C GLN A 116 7.69 -6.81 7.04
N MET A 117 7.36 -6.28 5.87
CA MET A 117 8.37 -5.86 4.88
C MET A 117 9.25 -4.72 5.40
N ALA A 118 8.67 -3.72 6.09
CA ALA A 118 9.43 -2.65 6.71
C ALA A 118 10.39 -3.18 7.81
N SER A 119 9.91 -4.12 8.64
CA SER A 119 10.71 -4.74 9.69
C SER A 119 11.88 -5.55 9.13
N ALA A 120 11.64 -6.33 8.07
CA ALA A 120 12.70 -7.08 7.39
C ALA A 120 13.81 -6.17 6.83
N LEU A 121 13.46 -4.99 6.31
CA LEU A 121 14.44 -4.01 5.84
C LEU A 121 15.21 -3.31 6.97
N GLN A 122 14.64 -3.25 8.16
CA GLN A 122 15.34 -2.77 9.35
C GLN A 122 16.40 -3.76 9.83
N GLU A 123 16.13 -5.06 9.72
CA GLU A 123 17.08 -6.12 10.11
C GLU A 123 18.26 -6.29 9.14
N LEU A 124 18.12 -5.78 7.91
CA LEU A 124 19.16 -5.81 6.86
C LEU A 124 20.18 -4.66 6.94
N ASN A 125 19.97 -3.69 7.84
CA ASN A 125 20.84 -2.52 8.06
C ASN A 125 21.55 -2.60 9.41
#